data_AF-A0A1C0TST3-F1
#
_entry.id   AF-A0A1C0TST3-F1
#
_cell.length_a   1.000
_cell.length_b   1.000
_cell.length_c   1.000
_cell.angle_alpha   90.00
_cell.angle_beta   90.00
_cell.angle_gamma   90.00
#
_symmetry.space_group_name_H-M   'P 1'
#
loop_
_entity.id
_entity.type
_entity.pdbx_description
1 polymer ?
#
loop_
_entity_poly.entity_id
_entity_poly.type
_entity_poly.pdbx_seq_one_letter_code
_entity_poly.pdbx_strand_id
1 'polypeptide(L)'
;MKLTSIAMKLFTSAVICAASLSAHAGYKQTGNVEVSSTTIKGSFGSARNSSDSKQILSISDYGNFVLIFAKNSAGSIKTCTTSDQTKKEQLRGATSDSYLIIGLSGSTCSSVYVDNSSKHEAKR
;
A
#
# COMPACT_ATOMS: atom_id res chain seq x y z
N MET A 1 -57.47 -7.56 -6.67
CA MET A 1 -56.41 -8.34 -5.99
C MET A 1 -55.39 -8.83 -7.01
N LYS A 2 -54.34 -8.05 -7.31
CA LYS A 2 -53.21 -8.49 -8.17
C LYS A 2 -51.98 -7.57 -8.11
N LEU A 3 -51.74 -6.92 -6.96
CA LEU A 3 -50.63 -5.97 -6.78
C LEU A 3 -49.53 -6.49 -5.83
N THR A 4 -49.72 -7.64 -5.19
CA THR A 4 -48.77 -8.17 -4.18
C THR A 4 -47.68 -9.08 -4.77
N SER A 5 -47.73 -9.45 -6.06
CA SER A 5 -46.82 -10.46 -6.62
C SER A 5 -45.56 -9.88 -7.32
N ILE A 6 -45.56 -8.60 -7.69
CA ILE A 6 -44.42 -7.97 -8.38
C ILE A 6 -43.37 -7.45 -7.38
N ALA A 7 -43.80 -6.99 -6.21
CA ALA A 7 -42.89 -6.47 -5.18
C ALA A 7 -41.92 -7.53 -4.65
N MET A 8 -42.31 -8.82 -4.62
CA MET A 8 -41.49 -9.90 -4.07
C MET A 8 -40.37 -10.37 -5.02
N LYS A 9 -40.46 -10.09 -6.32
CA LYS A 9 -39.45 -10.49 -7.32
C LYS A 9 -38.31 -9.47 -7.49
N LEU A 10 -38.54 -8.21 -7.08
CA LEU A 10 -37.52 -7.15 -7.14
C LEU A 10 -36.54 -7.19 -5.95
N PHE A 11 -36.93 -7.79 -4.83
CA PHE A 11 -36.04 -7.93 -3.68
C PHE A 11 -34.95 -9.00 -3.87
N THR A 12 -35.14 -9.95 -4.79
CA THR A 12 -34.16 -11.03 -5.00
C THR A 12 -32.94 -10.58 -5.83
N SER A 13 -33.08 -9.57 -6.69
CA SER A 13 -31.95 -9.01 -7.46
C SER A 13 -31.06 -8.07 -6.65
N ALA A 14 -31.57 -7.42 -5.61
CA ALA A 14 -30.79 -6.50 -4.78
C ALA A 14 -29.81 -7.23 -3.84
N VAL A 15 -30.12 -8.47 -3.44
CA VAL A 15 -29.28 -9.26 -2.52
C VAL A 15 -28.02 -9.80 -3.19
N ILE A 16 -28.04 -10.03 -4.52
CA ILE A 16 -26.89 -10.59 -5.25
C ILE A 16 -25.78 -9.56 -5.45
N CYS A 17 -26.10 -8.27 -5.57
CA CYS A 17 -25.09 -7.19 -5.60
C CYS A 17 -24.45 -6.92 -4.24
N ALA A 18 -25.10 -7.26 -3.12
CA ALA A 18 -24.51 -7.14 -1.79
C ALA A 18 -23.55 -8.30 -1.46
N ALA A 19 -23.60 -9.39 -2.24
CA ALA A 19 -22.73 -10.56 -2.10
C ALA A 19 -21.49 -10.50 -3.01
N SER A 20 -21.18 -9.36 -3.62
CA SER A 20 -19.86 -9.12 -4.20
C SER A 20 -18.84 -9.01 -3.07
N LEU A 21 -18.51 -10.15 -2.48
CA LEU A 21 -17.36 -10.36 -1.62
C LEU A 21 -16.17 -9.66 -2.27
N SER A 22 -15.45 -8.88 -1.47
CA SER A 22 -14.25 -8.14 -1.86
C SER A 22 -13.44 -9.00 -2.83
N ALA A 23 -13.39 -8.59 -4.10
CA ALA A 23 -12.72 -9.35 -5.14
C ALA A 23 -11.28 -9.60 -4.68
N HIS A 24 -10.94 -10.87 -4.41
CA HIS A 24 -9.62 -11.33 -3.96
C HIS A 24 -8.58 -11.30 -5.11
N ALA A 25 -8.62 -10.26 -5.94
CA ALA A 25 -7.74 -10.12 -7.08
C ALA A 25 -6.31 -9.81 -6.61
N GLY A 26 -5.53 -10.85 -6.36
CA GLY A 26 -4.06 -10.78 -6.27
C GLY A 26 -3.52 -10.03 -5.06
N TYR A 27 -3.87 -10.47 -3.85
CA TYR A 27 -3.27 -9.97 -2.61
C TYR A 27 -1.74 -10.15 -2.64
N LYS A 28 -1.02 -9.02 -2.71
CA LYS A 28 0.45 -8.98 -2.68
C LYS A 28 0.92 -8.78 -1.24
N GLN A 29 2.20 -9.09 -1.00
CA GLN A 29 2.85 -9.00 0.31
C GLN A 29 2.34 -7.82 1.13
N THR A 30 1.75 -8.15 2.27
CA THR A 30 1.40 -7.19 3.30
C THR A 30 2.42 -7.09 4.40
N GLY A 31 2.52 -5.89 4.92
CA GLY A 31 3.45 -5.52 5.97
C GLY A 31 3.13 -4.10 6.39
N ASN A 32 2.93 -3.93 7.69
CA ASN A 32 2.78 -2.62 8.28
C ASN A 32 3.96 -1.73 7.89
N VAL A 33 3.72 -0.42 7.89
CA VAL A 33 4.80 0.53 7.73
C VAL A 33 5.67 0.47 8.98
N GLU A 34 6.91 0.02 8.79
CA GLU A 34 7.93 -0.04 9.81
C GLU A 34 8.95 1.08 9.56
N VAL A 35 9.26 1.84 10.61
CA VAL A 35 10.31 2.86 10.56
C VAL A 35 11.27 2.66 11.73
N SER A 36 12.57 2.76 11.46
CA SER A 36 13.64 2.74 12.44
C SER A 36 14.61 3.90 12.18
N SER A 37 15.70 3.98 12.95
CA SER A 37 16.76 4.96 12.70
C SER A 37 17.49 4.74 11.36
N THR A 38 17.51 3.50 10.86
CA THR A 38 18.32 3.08 9.70
C THR A 38 17.50 2.51 8.55
N THR A 39 16.17 2.36 8.71
CA THR A 39 15.36 1.69 7.68
C THR A 39 13.91 2.19 7.66
N ILE A 40 13.32 2.18 6.47
CA ILE A 40 11.87 2.23 6.22
C ILE A 40 11.49 0.95 5.49
N LYS A 41 10.44 0.25 5.94
CA LYS A 41 9.88 -0.92 5.25
C LYS A 41 8.36 -0.86 5.21
N GLY A 42 7.75 -1.46 4.20
CA GLY A 42 6.30 -1.62 4.15
C GLY A 42 5.77 -1.77 2.74
N SER A 43 4.50 -2.14 2.65
CA SER A 43 3.78 -2.26 1.37
C SER A 43 2.75 -1.14 1.22
N PHE A 44 2.69 -0.54 0.01
CA PHE A 44 1.68 0.47 -0.30
C PHE A 44 0.25 -0.07 -0.19
N GLY A 45 0.02 -1.31 -0.61
CA GLY A 45 -1.27 -1.97 -0.48
C GLY A 45 -1.66 -2.15 0.99
N SER A 46 -0.70 -2.44 1.86
CA SER A 46 -0.95 -2.60 3.30
C SER A 46 -1.27 -1.28 3.98
N ALA A 47 -0.45 -0.25 3.72
CA ALA A 47 -0.66 1.07 4.29
C ALA A 47 -2.05 1.62 3.91
N ARG A 48 -2.49 1.37 2.66
CA ARG A 48 -3.80 1.80 2.15
C ARG A 48 -4.98 1.02 2.74
N ASN A 49 -4.83 -0.28 2.97
CA ASN A 49 -5.89 -1.16 3.48
C ASN A 49 -5.84 -1.34 5.01
N SER A 50 -4.90 -0.69 5.69
CA SER A 50 -4.73 -0.76 7.14
C SER A 50 -5.95 -0.18 7.85
N SER A 51 -6.41 -0.85 8.92
CA SER A 51 -7.41 -0.31 9.84
C SER A 51 -6.86 0.82 10.71
N ASP A 52 -5.53 0.94 10.80
CA ASP A 52 -4.85 2.06 11.44
C ASP A 52 -4.71 3.22 10.45
N SER A 53 -5.36 4.34 10.78
CA SER A 53 -5.38 5.58 10.00
C SER A 53 -4.09 6.40 10.09
N LYS A 54 -3.11 5.98 10.89
CA LYS A 54 -1.82 6.69 11.05
C LYS A 54 -0.77 6.24 10.07
N GLN A 55 -0.86 5.01 9.55
CA GLN A 55 0.18 4.44 8.70
C GLN A 55 0.18 5.11 7.33
N ILE A 56 1.33 5.60 6.91
CA ILE A 56 1.50 6.27 5.62
C ILE A 56 2.82 5.81 5.03
N LEU A 57 2.82 5.48 3.74
CA LEU A 57 4.03 5.25 2.95
C LEU A 57 3.86 5.97 1.61
N SER A 58 4.85 6.78 1.23
CA SER A 58 4.80 7.59 0.03
C SER A 58 6.15 7.66 -0.68
N ILE A 59 6.08 7.66 -2.02
CA ILE A 59 7.15 8.08 -2.92
C ILE A 59 6.66 9.33 -3.65
N SER A 60 7.41 10.42 -3.56
CA SER A 60 7.16 11.65 -4.33
C SER A 60 8.37 11.93 -5.23
N ASP A 61 8.16 11.90 -6.55
CA ASP A 61 9.20 12.22 -7.54
C ASP A 61 9.06 13.68 -8.00
N TYR A 62 10.12 14.47 -7.79
CA TYR A 62 10.21 15.89 -8.19
C TYR A 62 11.03 16.09 -9.47
N GLY A 63 11.41 15.01 -10.16
CA GLY A 63 12.25 15.03 -11.35
C GLY A 63 13.74 15.07 -11.02
N ASN A 64 14.19 16.04 -10.20
CA ASN A 64 15.59 16.15 -9.77
C ASN A 64 15.94 15.20 -8.62
N PHE A 65 15.06 15.02 -7.65
CA PHE A 65 15.18 14.04 -6.57
C PHE A 65 13.85 13.34 -6.30
N VAL A 66 13.92 12.22 -5.59
CA VAL A 66 12.74 11.51 -5.06
C VAL A 66 12.77 11.59 -3.53
N LEU A 67 11.61 11.86 -2.94
CA LEU A 67 11.37 11.88 -1.50
C LEU A 67 10.59 10.63 -1.09
N ILE A 68 11.06 9.96 -0.05
CA ILE A 68 10.32 8.92 0.67
C ILE A 68 9.80 9.52 1.96
N PHE A 69 8.52 9.28 2.24
CA PHE A 69 7.89 9.57 3.53
C PHE A 69 7.27 8.30 4.09
N ALA A 70 7.53 8.02 5.35
CA ALA A 70 6.92 6.90 6.06
C ALA A 70 6.50 7.30 7.48
N LYS A 71 5.33 6.82 7.89
CA LYS A 71 4.80 6.93 9.24
C LYS A 71 4.28 5.56 9.68
N ASN A 72 4.76 5.07 10.82
CA ASN A 72 4.30 3.80 11.39
C ASN A 72 3.03 3.97 12.25
N SER A 73 2.53 2.85 12.78
CA SER A 73 1.34 2.83 13.65
C SER A 73 1.50 3.57 14.98
N ALA A 74 2.72 3.60 15.51
CA ALA A 74 3.07 4.40 16.68
C ALA A 74 3.13 5.91 16.39
N GLY A 75 3.03 6.32 15.12
CA GLY A 75 3.12 7.71 14.69
C GLY A 75 4.55 8.22 14.52
N SER A 76 5.56 7.36 14.61
CA SER A 76 6.96 7.71 14.29
C SER A 76 7.09 7.98 12.80
N ILE A 77 7.83 9.04 12.45
CA ILE A 77 7.99 9.50 11.07
C ILE A 77 9.45 9.40 10.66
N LYS A 78 9.69 8.93 9.44
CA LYS A 78 10.98 9.01 8.77
C LYS A 78 10.82 9.48 7.33
N THR A 79 11.82 10.23 6.88
CA THR A 79 11.94 10.68 5.51
C THR A 79 13.35 10.43 5.01
N CYS A 80 13.49 10.23 3.71
CA CYS A 80 14.78 10.32 3.04
C CYS A 80 14.61 10.81 1.61
N THR A 81 15.67 11.38 1.05
CA THR A 81 15.73 11.76 -0.35
C THR A 81 16.84 11.03 -1.09
N THR A 82 16.70 10.93 -2.40
CA THR A 82 17.77 10.49 -3.29
C THR A 82 17.74 11.25 -4.61
N SER A 83 18.92 11.69 -5.04
CA SER A 83 19.17 12.26 -6.37
C SER A 83 19.92 11.27 -7.28
N ASP A 84 20.33 10.13 -6.74
CA ASP A 84 21.02 9.08 -7.50
C ASP A 84 20.09 8.48 -8.56
N GLN A 85 20.55 8.46 -9.81
CA GLN A 85 19.71 8.09 -10.94
C GLN A 85 19.23 6.63 -10.85
N THR A 86 20.09 5.71 -10.42
CA THR A 86 19.74 4.28 -10.29
C THR A 86 18.65 4.08 -9.25
N LYS A 87 18.79 4.70 -8.06
CA LYS A 87 17.78 4.62 -7.01
C LYS A 87 16.46 5.26 -7.42
N LYS A 88 16.51 6.38 -8.15
CA LYS A 88 15.30 7.03 -8.69
C LYS A 88 14.56 6.12 -9.66
N GLU A 89 15.26 5.46 -10.57
CA GLU A 89 14.67 4.52 -11.52
C GLU A 89 14.03 3.31 -10.82
N GLN A 90 14.67 2.78 -9.77
CA GLN A 90 14.07 1.73 -8.94
C GLN A 90 12.77 2.21 -8.29
N LEU A 91 12.75 3.41 -7.70
CA LEU A 91 11.56 3.98 -7.05
C LEU A 91 10.43 4.27 -8.05
N ARG A 92 10.77 4.67 -9.29
CA ARG A 92 9.79 4.83 -10.38
C ARG A 92 9.16 3.52 -10.83
N GLY A 93 9.87 2.40 -10.64
CA GLY A 93 9.33 1.06 -10.87
C GLY A 93 8.35 0.57 -9.79
N ALA A 94 8.11 1.37 -8.74
CA ALA A 94 7.12 1.04 -7.74
C ALA A 94 5.69 1.13 -8.31
N THR A 95 4.87 0.15 -7.94
CA THR A 95 3.46 0.03 -8.27
C THR A 95 2.61 0.24 -7.03
N SER A 96 1.29 0.26 -7.18
CA SER A 96 0.32 0.43 -6.09
C SER A 96 0.50 -0.56 -4.93
N ASP A 97 1.14 -1.71 -5.17
CA ASP A 97 1.22 -2.81 -4.21
C ASP A 97 2.67 -3.28 -4.01
N SER A 98 3.66 -2.47 -4.41
CA SER A 98 5.06 -2.77 -4.12
C SER A 98 5.33 -2.81 -2.63
N TYR A 99 6.25 -3.69 -2.24
CA TYR A 99 6.90 -3.65 -0.93
C TYR A 99 8.24 -2.93 -1.04
N LEU A 100 8.48 -1.96 -0.17
CA LEU A 100 9.71 -1.17 -0.12
C LEU A 100 10.60 -1.62 1.02
N ILE A 101 11.90 -1.63 0.78
CA ILE A 101 12.94 -1.66 1.80
C ILE A 101 13.94 -0.55 1.49
N ILE A 102 13.94 0.50 2.31
CA ILE A 102 14.77 1.68 2.12
C ILE A 102 15.75 1.80 3.28
N GLY A 103 17.05 1.82 2.97
CA GLY A 103 18.09 2.14 3.94
C GLY A 103 18.18 3.65 4.17
N LEU A 104 18.42 4.05 5.42
CA LEU A 104 18.59 5.44 5.82
C LEU A 104 20.05 5.70 6.24
N SER A 105 20.61 6.81 5.78
CA SER A 105 21.82 7.42 6.36
C SER A 105 21.56 8.92 6.50
N GLY A 106 21.20 9.35 7.73
CA GLY A 106 20.65 10.68 7.97
C GLY A 106 19.36 10.91 7.18
N SER A 107 19.32 11.95 6.36
CA SER A 107 18.21 12.28 5.46
C SER A 107 18.36 11.67 4.05
N THR A 108 19.40 10.87 3.81
CA THR A 108 19.65 10.27 2.49
C THR A 108 19.16 8.83 2.44
N CYS A 109 18.51 8.43 1.32
CA CYS A 109 18.19 7.03 1.06
C CYS A 109 19.49 6.30 0.66
N SER A 110 20.09 5.58 1.61
CA SER A 110 21.39 4.91 1.42
C SER A 110 21.26 3.68 0.52
N SER A 111 20.14 2.96 0.59
CA SER A 111 19.77 1.89 -0.33
C SER A 111 18.28 1.94 -0.65
N VAL A 112 17.92 1.45 -1.84
CA VAL A 112 16.54 1.32 -2.29
C VAL A 112 16.35 -0.11 -2.81
N TYR A 113 15.27 -0.74 -2.36
CA TYR A 113 14.79 -2.01 -2.90
C TYR A 113 13.28 -1.95 -3.03
N VAL A 114 12.80 -2.25 -4.24
CA VAL A 114 11.38 -2.28 -4.61
C VAL A 114 11.04 -3.71 -5.03
N ASP A 115 10.18 -4.37 -4.26
CA ASP A 115 9.70 -5.71 -4.54
C ASP A 115 8.30 -5.65 -5.17
N ASN A 116 8.18 -6.19 -6.39
CA ASN A 116 6.93 -6.33 -7.15
C ASN A 116 6.49 -7.80 -7.28
N SER A 117 7.04 -8.71 -6.49
CA SER A 117 6.75 -10.15 -6.58
C SER A 117 5.33 -10.51 -6.10
N SER A 118 4.84 -11.66 -6.56
CA SER A 118 3.53 -12.23 -6.24
C SER A 118 3.56 -13.18 -5.04
N LYS A 119 4.39 -12.90 -4.03
CA LYS A 119 4.55 -13.80 -2.87
C LYS A 119 3.23 -13.96 -2.11
N HIS A 120 2.88 -15.20 -1.77
CA HIS A 120 1.69 -15.54 -0.99
C HIS A 120 1.90 -15.22 0.51
N GLU A 121 0.85 -14.77 1.19
CA GLU A 121 0.86 -14.46 2.62
C GLU A 121 -0.38 -15.05 3.33
N ALA A 122 -0.18 -15.60 4.53
CA ALA A 122 -1.24 -16.12 5.39
C ALA A 122 -1.80 -15.02 6.30
N LYS A 123 -3.14 -14.89 6.36
CA LYS A 123 -3.83 -13.88 7.20
C LYS A 123 -3.59 -14.11 8.69
N ARG A 124 -3.45 -13.03 9.46
CA ARG A 124 -3.73 -12.99 10.91
C ARG A 124 -5.15 -12.50 11.15
#